data_AF-A0A556SUE9-F1
#
_entry.id   AF-A0A556SUE9-F1
#
_cell.length_a   1.000
_cell.length_b   1.000
_cell.length_c   1.000
_cell.angle_alpha   90.00
_cell.angle_beta   90.00
_cell.angle_gamma   90.00
#
_symmetry.space_group_name_H-M   'P 1'
#
loop_
_entity.id
_entity.type
_entity.pdbx_description
1 polymer ?
#
loop_
_entity_poly.entity_id
_entity_poly.type
_entity_poly.pdbx_seq_one_letter_code
_entity_poly.pdbx_strand_id
1 'polypeptide(L)' 'MNNANNHRLINNIETKLAQAQSMIKVIWDNHNYKDEGLDEPFIDHCDTGNLLWAAGDLIEDAYKELLNIDFKGDENNA' A
#
# COMPACT_ATOMS: atom_id res chain seq x y z
N MET A 1 15.10 8.45 -21.89
CA MET A 1 15.49 8.43 -20.46
C MET A 1 14.29 8.41 -19.48
N ASN A 2 13.04 8.63 -19.94
CA ASN A 2 11.84 8.59 -19.09
C ASN A 2 11.45 7.19 -18.58
N ASN A 3 11.77 6.13 -19.33
CA ASN A 3 11.32 4.78 -19.03
C ASN A 3 11.91 4.20 -17.72
N ALA A 4 13.19 4.48 -17.41
CA ALA A 4 13.82 3.99 -16.17
C ALA A 4 13.29 4.68 -14.90
N ASN A 5 12.94 5.98 -14.99
CA ASN A 5 12.34 6.71 -13.88
C ASN A 5 10.90 6.23 -13.62
N ASN A 6 10.11 6.00 -14.67
CA ASN A 6 8.77 5.45 -14.54
C ASN A 6 8.79 4.04 -13.95
N HIS A 7 9.68 3.15 -14.40
CA HIS A 7 9.81 1.82 -13.77
C HIS A 7 10.14 1.89 -12.28
N ARG A 8 11.03 2.81 -11.88
CA ARG A 8 11.34 2.98 -10.44
C ARG A 8 10.12 3.49 -9.66
N LEU A 9 9.37 4.45 -10.21
CA LEU A 9 8.15 4.95 -9.59
C LEU A 9 7.08 3.86 -9.47
N ILE A 10 6.86 3.08 -10.52
CA ILE A 10 5.91 1.96 -10.53
C ILE A 10 6.31 0.93 -9.46
N ASN A 11 7.57 0.50 -9.41
CA ASN A 11 8.03 -0.45 -8.39
C ASN A 11 7.83 0.09 -6.96
N ASN A 12 8.06 1.38 -6.75
CA ASN A 12 7.85 2.01 -5.44
C ASN A 12 6.37 2.04 -5.05
N ILE A 13 5.48 2.34 -5.99
CA ILE A 13 4.02 2.31 -5.80
C ILE A 13 3.58 0.89 -5.47
N GLU A 14 3.97 -0.10 -6.26
CA GLU A 14 3.62 -1.51 -6.04
C GLU A 14 4.08 -1.99 -4.66
N THR A 15 5.30 -1.61 -4.25
CA THR A 15 5.83 -1.97 -2.93
C THR A 15 5.00 -1.37 -1.80
N LYS A 16 4.63 -0.08 -1.88
CA LYS A 16 3.79 0.57 -0.86
C LYS A 16 2.40 -0.04 -0.79
N LEU A 17 1.79 -0.31 -1.95
CA LEU A 17 0.47 -0.94 -2.01
C LEU A 17 0.49 -2.37 -1.46
N ALA A 18 1.53 -3.15 -1.74
CA ALA A 18 1.69 -4.50 -1.18
C ALA A 18 1.85 -4.48 0.35
N GLN A 19 2.60 -3.50 0.89
CA GLN A 19 2.74 -3.31 2.34
C GLN A 19 1.41 -2.90 2.97
N ALA A 20 0.71 -1.92 2.40
CA ALA A 20 -0.60 -1.49 2.88
C ALA A 20 -1.63 -2.64 2.85
N GLN A 21 -1.67 -3.42 1.77
CA GLN A 21 -2.54 -4.59 1.66
C GLN A 21 -2.25 -5.63 2.76
N SER A 22 -0.97 -5.86 3.06
CA SER A 22 -0.57 -6.78 4.12
C SER A 22 -1.01 -6.29 5.50
N MET A 23 -0.85 -4.99 5.78
CA MET A 23 -1.33 -4.37 7.03
C MET A 23 -2.85 -4.43 7.17
N ILE A 24 -3.59 -4.14 6.09
CA ILE A 24 -5.06 -4.24 6.06
C ILE A 24 -5.51 -5.67 6.31
N LYS A 25 -4.81 -6.66 5.75
CA LYS A 25 -5.10 -8.08 6.02
C LYS A 25 -4.92 -8.40 7.50
N VAL A 26 -3.83 -7.97 8.11
CA VAL A 26 -3.60 -8.15 9.56
C VAL A 26 -4.71 -7.48 10.36
N ILE A 27 -5.16 -6.28 10.00
CA ILE A 27 -6.30 -5.63 10.68
C ILE A 27 -7.59 -6.45 10.55
N TRP A 28 -7.86 -6.96 9.34
CA TRP A 28 -9.05 -7.75 9.05
C TRP A 28 -9.07 -9.07 9.80
N ASP A 29 -7.97 -9.82 9.75
CA ASP A 29 -7.82 -11.09 10.47
C ASP A 29 -7.92 -10.84 11.99
N ASN A 30 -7.37 -9.73 12.49
CA ASN A 30 -7.46 -9.35 13.90
C ASN A 30 -8.89 -9.03 14.33
N HIS A 31 -9.69 -8.44 13.44
CA HIS A 31 -11.10 -8.15 13.70
C HIS A 31 -11.93 -9.43 13.76
N ASN A 32 -11.61 -10.41 12.90
CA ASN A 32 -12.34 -11.65 12.75
C ASN A 32 -11.72 -12.83 13.52
N TYR A 33 -10.86 -12.57 14.51
CA TYR A 33 -10.15 -13.60 15.29
C TYR A 33 -11.07 -14.72 15.82
N LYS A 34 -12.31 -14.40 16.19
CA LYS A 34 -13.30 -15.38 16.66
C LYS A 34 -13.75 -16.36 15.58
N ASP A 35 -13.86 -15.90 14.33
CA ASP A 35 -14.23 -16.74 13.20
C ASP A 35 -13.09 -17.72 12.84
N GLU A 36 -11.86 -17.40 13.23
CA GLU A 36 -10.69 -18.28 13.15
C GLU A 36 -10.53 -19.20 14.36
N GLY A 37 -11.45 -19.14 15.32
CA GLY A 37 -11.42 -19.97 16.54
C GLY A 37 -10.44 -19.51 17.60
N LEU A 38 -10.01 -18.25 17.56
CA LEU A 38 -9.15 -17.64 18.59
C LEU A 38 -10.00 -17.04 19.71
N ASP A 39 -9.51 -17.16 20.95
CA ASP A 39 -10.17 -16.63 22.14
C ASP A 39 -10.01 -15.11 22.30
N GLU A 40 -8.91 -14.57 21.78
CA GLU A 40 -8.54 -13.15 21.85
C GLU A 40 -7.90 -12.68 20.54
N PRO A 41 -7.96 -11.36 20.22
CA PRO A 41 -7.26 -10.80 19.08
C PRO A 41 -5.75 -10.92 19.25
N PHE A 42 -5.01 -11.04 18.16
CA PHE A 42 -3.55 -11.19 18.18
C PHE A 42 -2.80 -9.85 18.30
N ILE A 43 -3.46 -8.72 18.07
CA ILE A 43 -2.99 -7.38 18.43
C ILE A 43 -4.08 -6.56 19.11
N ASP A 44 -3.66 -5.66 19.99
CA ASP A 44 -4.55 -4.77 20.73
C ASP A 44 -5.24 -3.76 19.80
N HIS A 45 -6.35 -3.17 20.27
CA HIS A 45 -7.09 -2.17 19.50
C HIS A 45 -6.22 -0.95 19.15
N CYS A 46 -5.40 -0.45 20.08
CA CYS A 46 -4.51 0.69 19.83
C CYS A 46 -3.52 0.39 18.69
N ASP A 47 -2.93 -0.81 18.69
CA ASP A 47 -1.99 -1.22 17.65
C ASP A 47 -2.69 -1.43 16.31
N THR A 48 -3.91 -1.96 16.32
CA THR A 48 -4.76 -2.05 15.12
C THR A 48 -5.01 -0.66 14.51
N GLY A 49 -5.28 0.34 15.35
CA GLY A 49 -5.45 1.74 14.91
C GLY A 49 -4.18 2.32 14.28
N ASN A 50 -3.02 2.05 14.89
CA ASN A 50 -1.72 2.46 14.36
C ASN A 50 -1.42 1.81 13.00
N LEU A 51 -1.71 0.50 12.84
CA LEU A 51 -1.58 -0.19 11.56
C LEU A 51 -2.49 0.41 10.49
N LEU A 52 -3.73 0.78 10.84
CA LEU A 52 -4.67 1.37 9.89
C LEU A 52 -4.18 2.73 9.40
N TRP A 53 -3.66 3.55 10.31
CA TRP A 53 -3.01 4.82 9.98
C TRP A 53 -1.83 4.63 9.03
N ALA A 54 -0.90 3.73 9.38
CA ALA A 54 0.27 3.45 8.55
C ALA A 54 -0.09 2.92 7.15
N ALA A 55 -1.12 2.06 7.06
CA ALA A 55 -1.63 1.59 5.78
C ALA A 55 -2.22 2.72 4.94
N GLY A 56 -2.95 3.65 5.57
CA GLY A 56 -3.48 4.85 4.94
C GLY A 56 -2.38 5.75 4.37
N ASP A 57 -1.35 6.04 5.16
CA ASP A 57 -0.20 6.85 4.74
C ASP A 57 0.51 6.23 3.51
N LEU A 58 0.71 4.91 3.51
CA LEU A 58 1.32 4.19 2.39
C LEU A 58 0.48 4.30 1.10
N ILE A 59 -0.85 4.23 1.22
CA ILE A 59 -1.77 4.38 0.08
C ILE A 59 -1.74 5.82 -0.45
N GLU A 60 -1.76 6.81 0.44
CA GLU A 60 -1.69 8.23 0.06
C GLU A 60 -0.37 8.54 -0.66
N ASP A 61 0.75 8.06 -0.15
CA ASP A 61 2.05 8.26 -0.77
C ASP A 61 2.18 7.54 -2.11
N ALA A 62 1.65 6.31 -2.22
CA ALA A 62 1.58 5.59 -3.48
C ALA A 62 0.75 6.36 -4.52
N TYR A 63 -0.37 6.95 -4.11
CA TYR A 63 -1.20 7.78 -4.98
C TYR A 63 -0.48 9.05 -5.43
N LYS A 64 0.23 9.75 -4.53
CA LYS A 64 1.05 10.92 -4.89
C LYS A 64 2.14 10.56 -5.89
N GLU A 65 2.80 9.41 -5.72
CA GLU A 65 3.81 8.92 -6.67
C GLU A 65 3.21 8.55 -8.03
N LEU A 66 2.01 7.96 -8.05
CA LEU A 66 1.28 7.66 -9.29
C LEU A 66 1.03 8.92 -10.13
N LEU A 67 0.65 10.03 -9.48
CA LEU A 67 0.43 11.32 -10.15
C LEU A 67 1.70 11.90 -10.78
N ASN A 68 2.88 11.45 -10.35
CA ASN A 68 4.17 11.87 -10.88
C ASN A 68 4.68 10.97 -12.02
N ILE A 69 3.96 9.91 -12.39
CA ILE A 69 4.34 9.07 -13.53
C ILE A 69 4.05 9.83 -14.83
N ASP A 70 5.09 10.00 -15.64
CA ASP A 70 4.96 10.54 -16.98
C ASP A 70 4.46 9.46 -17.94
N PHE A 71 3.15 9.33 -18.08
CA PHE A 71 2.52 8.38 -19.01
C PHE A 71 2.64 8.81 -20.48
N LYS A 72 3.17 10.01 -20.78
CA LYS A 72 3.46 10.40 -22.15
C LYS A 72 4.72 9.67 -22.59
N GLY A 73 4.52 8.47 -23.11
CA GLY A 73 5.50 7.81 -23.94
C GLY A 73 5.81 8.72 -25.12
N ASP A 74 7.06 9.15 -25.21
CA ASP A 74 7.72 9.62 -26.44
C ASP A 74 6.80 10.36 -27.44
N GLU A 75 6.78 11.69 -27.38
CA GLU A 75 6.74 12.48 -28.63
C GLU A 75 8.08 12.29 -29.36
N ASN A 76 8.42 11.05 -29.71
CA ASN A 76 9.45 10.71 -30.69
C ASN A 76 8.74 10.09 -31.88
N ASN A 77 8.18 10.94 -32.75
CA ASN A 77 8.33 10.89 -34.20
C ASN A 77 7.42 11.93 -34.87
N ALA A 78 8.09 13.00 -35.35
CA ALA A 78 7.80 13.79 -36.56
C ALA A 78 6.43 14.45 -36.75
#